data_AF-A0A6C0DQR4-F1
#
_entry.id   AF-A0A6C0DQR4-F1
#
_cell.length_a   1.000
_cell.length_b   1.000
_cell.length_c   1.000
_cell.angle_alpha   90.00
_cell.angle_beta   90.00
_cell.angle_gamma   90.00
#
_symmetry.space_group_name_H-M   'P 1'
#
loop_
_entity.id
_entity.type
_entity.pdbx_description
1 polymer ?
#
loop_
_entity_poly.entity_id
_entity_poly.type
_entity_poly.pdbx_seq_one_letter_code
_entity_poly.pdbx_strand_id
1 'polypeptide(L)'
;MTKTLDYYIAKLPMDVGKEIFSFLIPDKDTIQFYNYSSNSYSNSSYSSKYEKALIGDEVVKNKEGLYLSRIWKKNGKHRYYVTETIVDTIHVEYNDSMCAMHYYDYFSTYVGKDLDKALIELLFIFQ
;
A
#
# COMPACT_ATOMS: atom_id res chain seq x y z
N MET A 1 -19.52 7.73 -19.52
CA MET A 1 -18.06 7.82 -19.37
C MET A 1 -17.75 8.56 -18.10
N THR A 2 -17.35 7.84 -17.05
CA THR A 2 -16.81 8.42 -15.82
C THR A 2 -15.48 9.08 -16.16
N LYS A 3 -15.39 10.40 -15.99
CA LYS A 3 -14.12 11.11 -16.15
C LYS A 3 -13.21 10.69 -15.00
N THR A 4 -12.05 10.12 -15.32
CA THR A 4 -11.05 9.72 -14.33
C THR A 4 -10.40 10.96 -13.72
N LEU A 5 -9.85 10.83 -12.51
CA LEU A 5 -9.14 11.92 -11.84
C LEU A 5 -8.07 12.55 -12.76
N ASP A 6 -7.33 11.70 -13.51
CA ASP A 6 -6.34 12.10 -14.52
C ASP A 6 -6.86 13.18 -15.49
N TYR A 7 -8.15 13.12 -15.87
CA TYR A 7 -8.79 14.10 -16.76
C TYR A 7 -8.89 15.50 -16.13
N TYR A 8 -9.16 15.57 -14.82
CA TYR A 8 -9.29 16.83 -14.09
C TYR A 8 -7.92 17.43 -13.78
N ILE A 9 -6.94 16.58 -13.41
CA ILE A 9 -5.55 17.01 -13.17
C ILE A 9 -4.96 17.65 -14.43
N ALA A 10 -5.17 17.03 -15.59
CA ALA A 10 -4.65 17.52 -16.87
C ALA A 10 -5.22 18.89 -17.29
N LYS A 11 -6.31 19.35 -16.66
CA LYS A 11 -6.92 20.65 -16.95
C LYS A 11 -6.50 21.77 -16.00
N LEU A 12 -5.84 21.44 -14.89
CA LEU A 12 -5.37 22.44 -13.94
C LEU A 12 -4.07 23.08 -14.46
N PRO A 13 -3.91 24.40 -14.32
CA PRO A 13 -2.60 25.03 -14.44
C PRO A 13 -1.60 24.33 -13.52
N MET A 14 -0.40 24.05 -14.03
CA MET A 14 0.57 23.19 -13.35
C MET A 14 0.89 23.67 -11.91
N ASP A 15 0.93 24.98 -11.71
CA ASP A 15 1.27 25.60 -10.42
C ASP A 15 0.13 25.42 -9.39
N VAL A 16 -1.11 25.63 -9.83
CA VAL A 16 -2.31 25.43 -9.00
C VAL A 16 -2.51 23.96 -8.65
N GLY A 17 -2.25 23.07 -9.61
CA GLY A 17 -2.30 21.63 -9.36
C GLY A 17 -1.34 21.22 -8.26
N LYS A 18 -0.06 21.65 -8.36
CA LYS A 18 0.96 21.34 -7.35
C LYS A 18 0.60 21.85 -5.96
N GLU A 19 0.10 23.08 -5.86
CA GLU A 19 -0.29 23.67 -4.58
C GLU A 19 -1.45 22.89 -3.95
N ILE A 20 -2.50 22.55 -4.72
CA ILE A 20 -3.61 21.75 -4.22
C ILE A 20 -3.12 20.37 -3.76
N PHE A 21 -2.27 19.68 -4.53
CA PHE A 21 -1.77 18.37 -4.14
C PHE A 21 -0.89 18.41 -2.88
N SER A 22 -0.11 19.48 -2.68
CA SER A 22 0.70 19.61 -1.46
C SER A 22 -0.11 19.67 -0.16
N PHE A 23 -1.41 20.03 -0.23
CA PHE A 23 -2.32 19.95 0.92
C PHE A 23 -3.02 18.59 1.06
N LEU A 24 -3.09 17.81 -0.02
CA LEU A 24 -3.87 16.57 -0.10
C LEU A 24 -3.03 15.32 0.16
N ILE A 25 -1.76 15.33 -0.25
CA ILE A 25 -0.86 14.20 -0.05
C ILE A 25 0.36 14.61 0.78
N PRO A 26 0.88 13.69 1.60
CA PRO A 26 2.13 13.94 2.32
C PRO A 26 3.29 14.14 1.35
N ASP A 27 4.28 14.92 1.78
CA ASP A 27 5.47 15.17 0.98
C ASP A 27 6.21 13.85 0.72
N LYS A 28 6.45 13.55 -0.56
CA LYS A 28 7.13 12.34 -1.03
C LYS A 28 8.49 12.12 -0.39
N ASP A 29 9.20 13.20 -0.04
CA ASP A 29 10.54 13.13 0.54
C ASP A 29 10.49 12.66 2.01
N THR A 30 9.33 12.74 2.65
CA THR A 30 9.10 12.21 4.01
C THR A 30 8.74 10.72 4.02
N ILE A 31 8.43 10.15 2.85
CA ILE A 31 7.97 8.77 2.73
C ILE A 31 9.16 7.83 2.62
N GLN A 32 9.23 6.90 3.56
CA GLN A 32 10.21 5.83 3.55
C GLN A 32 9.53 4.50 3.25
N PHE A 33 10.27 3.58 2.62
CA PHE A 33 9.76 2.25 2.30
C PHE A 33 10.59 1.23 3.05
N TYR A 34 9.92 0.49 3.93
CA TYR A 34 10.59 -0.49 4.78
C TYR A 34 10.16 -1.92 4.45
N ASN A 35 11.15 -2.81 4.36
CA ASN A 35 10.89 -4.24 4.18
C ASN A 35 10.33 -4.82 5.47
N TYR A 36 9.03 -5.10 5.48
CA TYR A 36 8.44 -5.85 6.58
C TYR A 36 8.76 -7.33 6.37
N SER A 37 9.95 -7.77 6.77
CA SER A 37 10.22 -9.20 6.86
C SER A 37 9.41 -9.76 8.01
N SER A 38 8.31 -10.45 7.71
CA SER A 38 7.82 -11.46 8.64
C SER A 38 9.00 -12.41 8.92
N ASN A 39 9.29 -12.67 10.19
CA ASN A 39 10.31 -13.64 10.65
C ASN A 39 9.94 -15.09 10.28
N SER A 40 9.29 -15.32 9.14
CA SER A 40 8.94 -16.62 8.62
C SER A 40 10.08 -17.13 7.74
N TYR A 41 10.78 -18.13 8.28
CA TYR A 41 11.67 -19.05 7.59
C TYR A 41 11.12 -19.48 6.23
N SER A 42 11.45 -18.75 5.16
CA SER A 42 11.18 -19.18 3.79
C SER A 42 12.34 -18.75 2.90
N ASN A 43 13.30 -19.68 2.76
CA ASN A 43 14.36 -19.66 1.77
C ASN A 43 13.76 -19.86 0.36
N SER A 44 13.05 -18.87 -0.17
CA SER A 44 12.70 -18.82 -1.58
C SER A 44 13.37 -17.61 -2.23
N SER A 45 14.37 -17.88 -3.07
CA SER A 45 15.24 -16.89 -3.73
C SER A 45 14.54 -16.01 -4.79
N TYR A 46 13.22 -15.78 -4.69
CA TYR A 46 12.44 -15.19 -5.80
C TYR A 46 11.28 -14.26 -5.45
N SER A 47 11.18 -13.76 -4.21
CA SER A 47 10.14 -12.81 -3.85
C SER A 47 10.76 -11.48 -3.44
N SER A 48 10.64 -10.45 -4.28
CA SER A 48 10.84 -9.08 -3.81
C SER A 48 9.77 -8.81 -2.76
N LYS A 49 10.18 -8.88 -1.49
CA LYS A 49 9.31 -8.65 -0.34
C LYS A 49 8.64 -7.28 -0.51
N TYR A 50 7.35 -7.24 -0.20
CA TYR A 50 6.58 -6.00 -0.23
C TYR A 50 7.16 -5.04 0.82
N GLU A 51 7.50 -3.84 0.40
CA GLU A 51 7.87 -2.76 1.32
C GLU A 51 6.62 -1.95 1.64
N LYS A 52 6.47 -1.49 2.88
CA LYS A 52 5.37 -0.62 3.29
C LYS A 52 5.82 0.83 3.28
N ALA A 53 4.96 1.74 2.82
CA ALA A 53 5.18 3.17 2.95
C ALA A 53 5.01 3.60 4.42
N LEU A 54 5.97 4.34 4.93
CA LEU A 54 6.01 4.91 6.27
C LEU A 54 6.21 6.43 6.19
N ILE A 55 5.60 7.17 7.11
CA ILE A 55 5.95 8.57 7.41
C ILE A 55 6.38 8.60 8.87
N GLY A 56 7.66 8.91 9.10
CA GLY A 56 8.29 8.58 10.38
C GLY A 56 8.24 7.06 10.60
N ASP A 57 7.67 6.62 11.71
CA ASP A 57 7.51 5.20 12.07
C ASP A 57 6.09 4.66 11.82
N GLU A 58 5.18 5.48 11.27
CA GLU A 58 3.79 5.11 11.06
C GLU A 58 3.51 4.68 9.62
N VAL A 59 2.74 3.60 9.46
CA VAL A 59 2.31 3.11 8.15
C VAL A 59 1.31 4.08 7.52
N VAL A 60 1.61 4.50 6.30
CA VAL A 60 0.70 5.33 5.49
C VAL A 60 -0.50 4.48 5.10
N LYS A 61 -1.64 4.76 5.73
CA LYS A 61 -2.89 4.03 5.52
C LYS A 61 -4.09 4.97 5.35
N ASN A 62 -5.11 4.49 4.62
CA ASN A 62 -6.39 5.18 4.54
C ASN A 62 -7.27 4.84 5.76
N LYS A 63 -8.50 5.37 5.78
CA LYS A 63 -9.47 5.15 6.87
C LYS A 63 -9.92 3.69 7.01
N GLU A 64 -9.83 2.91 5.94
CA GLU A 64 -10.19 1.49 5.90
C GLU A 64 -9.03 0.57 6.33
N GLY A 65 -7.84 1.14 6.59
CA GLY A 65 -6.65 0.38 6.96
C GLY A 65 -5.87 -0.18 5.76
N LEU A 66 -6.26 0.16 4.53
CA LEU A 66 -5.45 -0.10 3.34
C LEU A 66 -4.17 0.72 3.41
N TYR A 67 -3.05 0.18 2.93
CA TYR A 67 -1.76 0.87 2.94
C TYR A 67 -1.06 0.81 1.60
N LEU A 68 -0.14 1.73 1.38
CA LEU A 68 0.69 1.73 0.18
C LEU A 68 1.86 0.76 0.34
N SER A 69 2.02 -0.14 -0.63
CA SER A 69 3.18 -1.03 -0.71
C SER A 69 3.98 -0.84 -2.00
N ARG A 70 5.28 -1.10 -1.93
CA ARG A 70 6.23 -1.03 -3.04
C ARG A 70 6.86 -2.39 -3.28
N ILE A 71 6.88 -2.80 -4.55
CA ILE A 71 7.59 -4.00 -4.99
C ILE A 71 8.68 -3.61 -5.98
N TRP A 72 9.91 -3.98 -5.66
CA TRP A 72 11.03 -3.87 -6.60
C TRP A 72 10.90 -4.84 -7.76
N LYS A 73 11.23 -4.34 -8.95
CA LYS A 73 11.35 -5.08 -10.21
C LYS A 73 12.81 -5.06 -10.66
N LYS A 74 13.12 -5.88 -11.66
CA LYS A 74 14.45 -5.92 -12.28
C LYS A 74 14.86 -4.51 -12.78
N ASN A 75 16.17 -4.25 -12.78
CA ASN A 75 16.78 -3.01 -13.29
C ASN A 75 16.38 -1.73 -12.52
N GLY A 76 16.24 -1.83 -11.19
CA GLY A 76 15.96 -0.67 -10.33
C GLY A 76 14.57 -0.06 -10.50
N LYS A 77 13.67 -0.72 -11.25
CA LYS A 77 12.27 -0.29 -11.40
C LYS A 77 11.45 -0.73 -10.20
N HIS A 78 10.35 -0.04 -9.92
CA HIS A 78 9.41 -0.42 -8.88
C HIS A 78 7.96 -0.30 -9.37
N ARG A 79 7.04 -0.84 -8.58
CA ARG A 79 5.60 -0.71 -8.74
C ARG A 79 4.97 -0.49 -7.37
N TYR A 80 3.94 0.35 -7.34
CA TYR A 80 3.14 0.63 -6.18
C TYR A 80 1.82 -0.13 -6.22
N TYR A 81 1.39 -0.57 -5.05
CA TYR A 81 0.15 -1.30 -4.84
C TYR A 81 -0.58 -0.74 -3.61
N VAL A 82 -1.90 -0.74 -3.64
CA VAL A 82 -2.72 -0.57 -2.44
C VAL A 82 -2.98 -1.96 -1.88
N THR A 83 -2.61 -2.17 -0.62
CA THR A 83 -2.63 -3.48 0.01
C THR A 83 -3.55 -3.47 1.22
N GLU A 84 -4.38 -4.50 1.30
CA GLU A 84 -5.19 -4.86 2.45
C GLU A 84 -4.53 -6.02 3.20
N THR A 85 -4.62 -6.04 4.53
CA THR A 85 -4.23 -7.21 5.32
C THR A 85 -5.48 -7.82 5.94
N ILE A 86 -5.70 -9.08 5.63
CA ILE A 86 -6.81 -9.87 6.16
C ILE A 86 -6.23 -10.70 7.31
N VAL A 87 -6.78 -10.49 8.51
CA VAL A 87 -6.45 -11.29 9.68
C VAL A 87 -7.72 -11.98 10.12
N ASP A 88 -7.74 -13.29 10.04
CA ASP A 88 -8.85 -14.11 10.50
C ASP A 88 -8.39 -15.04 11.63
N THR A 89 -9.29 -15.37 12.55
CA THR A 89 -9.01 -16.27 13.67
C THR A 89 -10.04 -17.38 13.70
N ILE A 90 -9.62 -18.56 13.25
CA ILE A 90 -10.46 -19.75 13.22
C ILE A 90 -10.27 -20.50 14.53
N HIS A 91 -11.37 -20.79 15.22
CA HIS A 91 -11.35 -21.60 16.43
C HIS A 91 -11.63 -23.06 16.05
N VAL A 92 -10.69 -23.95 16.36
CA VAL A 92 -10.77 -25.37 16.02
C VAL A 92 -10.64 -26.17 17.31
N GLU A 93 -11.52 -27.14 17.50
CA GLU A 93 -11.40 -28.10 18.59
C GLU A 93 -10.39 -29.19 18.20
N TYR A 94 -9.35 -29.34 19.03
CA TYR A 94 -8.34 -30.38 18.86
C TYR A 94 -8.12 -31.07 20.20
N ASN A 95 -8.46 -32.36 20.26
CA ASN A 95 -8.30 -33.20 21.45
C ASN A 95 -8.95 -32.58 22.71
N ASP A 96 -10.25 -32.33 22.64
CA ASP A 96 -11.10 -31.75 23.70
C ASP A 96 -10.63 -30.38 24.22
N SER A 97 -9.86 -29.65 23.42
CA SER A 97 -9.38 -28.29 23.72
C SER A 97 -9.64 -27.35 22.55
N MET A 98 -10.10 -26.13 22.85
CA MET A 98 -10.25 -25.07 21.85
C MET A 98 -8.88 -24.46 21.52
N CYS A 99 -8.52 -24.46 20.25
CA CYS A 99 -7.31 -23.82 19.73
C CYS A 99 -7.69 -22.68 18.78
N ALA A 100 -7.01 -21.53 18.89
CA ALA A 100 -7.14 -20.43 17.96
C ALA A 100 -6.04 -20.51 16.90
N MET A 101 -6.44 -20.65 15.63
CA MET A 101 -5.56 -20.58 14.48
C MET A 101 -5.70 -19.21 13.82
N HIS A 102 -4.61 -18.46 13.73
CA HIS A 102 -4.59 -17.16 13.06
C HIS A 102 -4.19 -17.33 11.59
N TYR A 103 -5.06 -16.89 10.69
CA TYR A 103 -4.82 -16.83 9.25
C TYR A 103 -4.48 -15.39 8.86
N TYR A 104 -3.37 -15.22 8.14
CA TYR A 104 -2.91 -13.93 7.65
C TYR A 104 -2.82 -13.99 6.14
N ASP A 105 -3.60 -13.15 5.47
CA ASP A 105 -3.58 -13.00 4.02
C ASP A 105 -3.42 -11.53 3.62
N TYR A 106 -3.06 -11.28 2.38
CA TYR A 106 -2.93 -9.94 1.84
C TYR A 106 -3.45 -9.87 0.41
N PHE A 107 -4.30 -8.89 0.16
CA PHE A 107 -4.77 -8.55 -1.18
C PHE A 107 -4.06 -7.28 -1.64
N SER A 108 -3.52 -7.25 -2.86
CA SER A 108 -2.75 -6.10 -3.37
C SER A 108 -3.19 -5.73 -4.79
N THR A 109 -3.67 -4.50 -4.93
CA THR A 109 -4.11 -3.93 -6.21
C THR A 109 -3.04 -3.01 -6.77
N TYR A 110 -2.62 -3.22 -8.01
CA TYR A 110 -1.63 -2.37 -8.67
C TYR A 110 -2.20 -0.99 -8.99
N VAL A 111 -1.53 0.08 -8.54
CA VAL A 111 -1.97 1.47 -8.73
C VAL A 111 -1.03 2.32 -9.58
N GLY A 112 0.20 1.86 -9.81
CA GLY A 112 1.09 2.55 -10.75
C GLY A 112 2.57 2.47 -10.43
N LYS A 113 3.32 3.39 -11.04
CA LYS A 113 4.77 3.57 -10.85
C LYS A 113 5.12 4.94 -10.28
N ASP A 114 4.17 5.86 -10.27
CA ASP A 114 4.33 7.22 -9.76
C ASP A 114 3.82 7.25 -8.31
N LEU A 115 4.61 7.83 -7.40
CA LEU A 115 4.31 7.82 -5.98
C LEU A 115 3.15 8.77 -5.64
N ASP A 116 3.14 9.96 -6.22
CA ASP A 116 2.12 10.99 -5.96
C ASP A 116 0.76 10.47 -6.40
N LYS A 117 0.67 9.89 -7.61
CA LYS A 117 -0.55 9.23 -8.08
C LYS A 117 -0.99 8.09 -7.16
N ALA A 118 -0.05 7.25 -6.72
CA ALA A 118 -0.38 6.11 -5.87
C ALA A 118 -0.90 6.54 -4.47
N LEU A 119 -0.35 7.61 -3.91
CA LEU A 119 -0.84 8.20 -2.66
C LEU A 119 -2.23 8.81 -2.81
N ILE A 120 -2.49 9.49 -3.93
CA ILE A 120 -3.82 10.02 -4.23
C ILE A 120 -4.83 8.86 -4.35
N GLU A 121 -4.48 7.79 -5.07
CA GLU A 121 -5.35 6.63 -5.18
C GLU A 121 -5.66 6.02 -3.82
N LEU A 122 -4.63 5.82 -2.98
CA LEU A 122 -4.80 5.30 -1.63
C LEU A 122 -5.75 6.17 -0.77
N LEU A 123 -5.53 7.48 -0.75
CA LEU A 123 -6.20 8.37 0.21
C LEU A 123 -7.60 8.81 -0.23
N PHE A 124 -7.86 8.85 -1.54
CA PHE A 124 -9.07 9.50 -2.08
C PHE A 124 -9.92 8.65 -3.02
N ILE A 125 -9.39 7.61 -3.66
CA ILE A 125 -10.14 6.84 -4.68
C ILE A 125 -10.68 5.51 -4.13
N PHE A 126 -9.93 4.84 -3.26
CA PHE A 126 -10.40 3.61 -2.59
C PHE A 126 -11.13 3.97 -1.28
N GLN A 127 -12.26 4.68 -1.40
CA GLN A 127 -13.22 4.98 -0.31
C GLN A 127 -14.58 4.33 -0.60
#